data_AF-A0A067DI49-F1
#
_entry.id   AF-A0A067DI49-F1
#
_cell.length_a   1.000
_cell.length_b   1.000
_cell.length_c   1.000
_cell.angle_alpha   90.00
_cell.angle_beta   90.00
_cell.angle_gamma   90.00
#
_symmetry.space_group_name_H-M   'P 1'
#
loop_
_entity.id
_entity.type
_entity.pdbx_description
1 polymer ?
#
loop_
_entity_poly.entity_id
_entity_poly.type
_entity_poly.pdbx_seq_one_letter_code
_entity_poly.pdbx_strand_id
1 'polypeptide(L)'
;MDDAMISKYVERSDAVLLVIIPATQTPDVSSYRALRIAKEHDADSTRTVGIISKMDQAEGDSKALAAVRALLLNQGPPKTSDIPWVAVIGQSVAISSVTSSGAAADSSLEAAWRAEVETLKRLLSGAPQNKLGRVALVDTIAGQIRNRMSLRVPKLLSGLQGKSQIVQDELLKLGDQILENTEGTKALALQLCREFEDKFLQHITGGEGNGWKVVASFEGNFPNRMKQLPLDRHFDMKNVKRVVLEADGYQPYLISPEKGLRSLIKSVLEMAKEPSRLCVDEVHRVLVDIVSAAANATPGLGRYPPFKREVVEIASAALDRFKSDAKKMVVALVDMERVFVPPQHFIRLVQR
;
A
#
# COMPACT_ATOMS: atom_id res chain seq x y z
N MET A 1 4.52 38.19 -28.68
CA MET A 1 4.29 37.16 -27.64
C MET A 1 4.29 35.82 -28.33
N ASP A 2 5.18 34.93 -27.91
CA ASP A 2 5.33 33.61 -28.51
C ASP A 2 4.18 32.70 -28.08
N ASP A 3 3.54 32.02 -29.04
CA ASP A 3 2.41 31.11 -28.79
C ASP A 3 2.76 30.01 -27.78
N ALA A 4 4.01 29.57 -27.77
CA ALA A 4 4.52 28.57 -26.82
C ALA A 4 4.44 29.05 -25.35
N MET A 5 4.62 30.36 -25.10
CA MET A 5 4.53 30.91 -23.75
C MET A 5 3.07 30.96 -23.27
N ILE A 6 2.13 31.31 -24.15
CA ILE A 6 0.70 31.39 -23.83
C ILE A 6 0.11 29.99 -23.61
N SER A 7 0.45 29.01 -24.47
CA SER A 7 -0.04 27.62 -24.37
C SER A 7 0.20 27.03 -22.98
N LYS A 8 1.40 27.23 -22.42
CA LYS A 8 1.78 26.73 -21.08
C LYS A 8 0.85 27.21 -19.95
N TYR A 9 0.30 28.42 -20.05
CA TYR A 9 -0.63 28.94 -19.03
C TYR A 9 -2.08 28.56 -19.31
N VAL A 10 -2.49 28.56 -20.58
CA VAL A 10 -3.87 28.28 -20.99
C VAL A 10 -4.22 26.79 -20.85
N GLU A 11 -3.27 25.88 -21.08
CA GLU A 11 -3.42 24.44 -20.89
C GLU A 11 -3.78 24.06 -19.45
N ARG A 12 -3.30 24.84 -18.47
CA ARG A 12 -3.52 24.50 -17.07
C ARG A 12 -4.98 24.66 -16.70
N SER A 13 -5.66 23.54 -16.42
CA SER A 13 -7.08 23.51 -16.01
C SER A 13 -7.43 24.40 -14.80
N ASP A 14 -6.45 24.93 -14.09
CA ASP A 14 -6.62 25.84 -12.97
C ASP A 14 -6.50 27.34 -13.27
N ALA A 15 -6.13 27.70 -14.49
CA ALA A 15 -6.13 29.08 -14.93
C ALA A 15 -7.56 29.55 -15.21
N VAL A 16 -7.87 30.79 -14.81
CA VAL A 16 -9.03 31.55 -15.31
C VAL A 16 -8.55 32.34 -16.52
N LEU A 17 -9.23 32.16 -17.65
CA LEU A 17 -8.88 32.78 -18.93
C LEU A 17 -9.62 34.11 -19.06
N LEU A 18 -8.88 35.20 -19.27
CA LEU A 18 -9.44 36.54 -19.47
C LEU A 18 -9.25 36.92 -20.94
N VAL A 19 -10.35 36.95 -21.70
CA VAL A 19 -10.34 37.30 -23.13
C VAL A 19 -10.69 38.78 -23.27
N ILE A 20 -9.69 39.61 -23.55
CA ILE A 20 -9.85 41.06 -23.66
C ILE A 20 -9.99 41.47 -25.13
N ILE A 21 -11.10 42.13 -25.46
CA ILE A 21 -11.42 42.59 -26.82
C ILE A 21 -11.74 44.09 -26.78
N PRO A 22 -11.18 44.93 -27.66
CA PRO A 22 -11.60 46.33 -27.79
C PRO A 22 -13.03 46.46 -28.32
N ALA A 23 -13.80 47.42 -27.82
CA ALA A 23 -15.18 47.63 -28.20
C ALA A 23 -15.38 47.82 -29.72
N THR A 24 -14.45 48.52 -30.38
CA THR A 24 -14.46 48.73 -31.84
C THR A 24 -14.29 47.46 -32.67
N GLN A 25 -13.67 46.42 -32.11
CA GLN A 25 -13.40 45.14 -32.78
C GLN A 25 -14.45 44.06 -32.46
N THR A 26 -15.45 44.40 -31.66
CA THR A 26 -16.54 43.49 -31.27
C THR A 26 -17.35 42.93 -32.44
N PRO A 27 -17.59 43.66 -33.56
CA PRO A 27 -18.28 43.08 -34.71
C PRO A 27 -17.58 41.84 -35.29
N ASP A 28 -16.25 41.77 -35.18
CA ASP A 28 -15.42 40.68 -35.72
C ASP A 28 -14.93 39.71 -34.62
N VAL A 29 -15.63 39.65 -33.48
CA VAL A 29 -15.26 38.87 -32.28
C VAL A 29 -14.88 37.41 -32.59
N SER A 30 -15.54 36.79 -33.56
CA SER A 30 -15.32 35.38 -33.94
C SER A 30 -13.94 35.12 -34.56
N SER A 31 -13.32 36.16 -35.12
CA SER A 31 -11.99 36.11 -35.73
C SER A 31 -10.86 36.44 -34.74
N TYR A 32 -11.22 36.90 -33.54
CA TYR A 32 -10.24 37.39 -32.58
C TYR A 32 -9.37 36.25 -32.04
N ARG A 33 -8.05 36.40 -32.17
CA ARG A 33 -7.07 35.35 -31.83
C ARG A 33 -7.19 34.86 -30.40
N ALA A 34 -7.38 35.77 -29.44
CA ALA A 34 -7.48 35.39 -28.03
C ALA A 34 -8.73 34.54 -27.73
N LEU A 35 -9.84 34.79 -28.44
CA LEU A 35 -11.05 33.98 -28.31
C LEU A 35 -10.84 32.58 -28.89
N ARG A 36 -10.14 32.47 -30.03
CA ARG A 36 -9.83 31.19 -30.65
C ARG A 36 -8.99 30.30 -29.73
N ILE A 37 -7.92 30.86 -29.15
CA ILE A 37 -7.05 30.15 -28.21
C ILE A 37 -7.85 29.75 -26.95
N ALA A 38 -8.69 30.63 -26.42
CA ALA A 38 -9.51 30.29 -25.27
C ALA A 38 -10.47 29.13 -25.56
N LYS A 39 -11.16 29.14 -26.71
CA LYS A 39 -12.09 28.05 -27.09
C LYS A 39 -11.40 26.74 -27.46
N GLU A 40 -10.14 26.77 -27.88
CA GLU A 40 -9.34 25.56 -28.12
C GLU A 40 -9.05 24.79 -26.82
N HIS A 41 -8.86 25.50 -25.71
CA HIS A 41 -8.57 24.90 -24.39
C HIS A 41 -9.73 24.94 -23.38
N ASP A 42 -10.84 25.60 -23.71
CA ASP A 42 -12.05 25.73 -22.90
C ASP A 42 -13.29 25.87 -23.80
N ALA A 43 -13.63 24.78 -24.51
CA ALA A 43 -14.73 24.74 -25.48
C ALA A 43 -16.08 25.16 -24.87
N ASP A 44 -16.35 24.72 -23.64
CA ASP A 44 -17.57 25.01 -22.89
C ASP A 44 -17.52 26.35 -22.11
N SER A 45 -16.39 27.07 -22.20
CA SER A 45 -16.19 28.35 -21.51
C SER A 45 -16.39 28.32 -19.98
N THR A 46 -16.10 27.19 -19.35
CA THR A 46 -16.27 26.97 -17.90
C THR A 46 -15.29 27.74 -17.02
N ARG A 47 -14.26 28.35 -17.62
CA ARG A 47 -13.20 29.10 -16.93
C ARG A 47 -12.78 30.34 -17.71
N THR A 48 -13.59 30.79 -18.66
CA THR A 48 -13.30 31.94 -19.52
C THR A 48 -14.20 33.12 -19.16
N VAL A 49 -13.64 34.31 -19.07
CA VAL A 49 -14.37 35.58 -18.91
C VAL A 49 -14.01 36.50 -20.06
N GLY A 50 -15.04 37.08 -20.69
CA GLY A 50 -14.89 38.04 -21.75
C GLY A 50 -14.88 39.47 -21.21
N ILE A 51 -13.92 40.28 -21.63
CA ILE A 51 -13.78 41.68 -21.22
C ILE A 51 -13.82 42.54 -22.48
N ILE A 52 -14.80 43.43 -22.56
CA ILE A 52 -14.92 44.41 -23.63
C ILE A 52 -14.34 45.72 -23.10
N SER A 53 -13.19 46.11 -23.63
CA SER A 53 -12.42 47.28 -23.20
C SER A 53 -12.61 48.48 -24.14
N LYS A 54 -12.21 49.67 -23.70
CA LYS A 54 -12.20 50.90 -24.52
C LYS A 54 -13.57 51.26 -25.10
N MET A 55 -14.62 51.16 -24.28
CA MET A 55 -15.99 51.46 -24.72
C MET A 55 -16.19 52.93 -25.17
N ASP A 56 -15.38 53.84 -24.60
CA ASP A 56 -15.30 55.25 -24.97
C ASP A 56 -14.96 55.45 -26.46
N GLN A 57 -14.13 54.59 -27.04
CA GLN A 57 -13.72 54.68 -28.44
C GLN A 57 -14.80 54.19 -29.42
N ALA A 58 -15.85 53.54 -28.92
CA ALA A 58 -17.00 53.12 -29.73
C ALA A 58 -18.15 54.15 -29.70
N GLU A 59 -17.98 55.30 -29.01
CA GLU A 59 -18.96 56.39 -28.98
C GLU A 59 -19.08 57.01 -30.39
N GLY A 60 -20.15 56.64 -31.10
CA GLY A 60 -20.41 57.06 -32.49
C GLY A 60 -20.44 55.91 -33.52
N ASP A 61 -19.95 54.72 -33.17
CA ASP A 61 -20.04 53.53 -34.01
C ASP A 61 -21.26 52.67 -33.62
N SER A 62 -22.36 52.85 -34.36
CA SER A 62 -23.60 52.12 -34.11
C SER A 62 -23.47 50.61 -34.29
N LYS A 63 -22.56 50.15 -35.18
CA LYS A 63 -22.32 48.73 -35.44
C LYS A 63 -21.56 48.09 -34.28
N ALA A 64 -20.51 48.76 -33.79
CA ALA A 64 -19.76 48.30 -32.62
C ALA A 64 -20.66 48.23 -31.37
N LEU A 65 -21.44 49.28 -31.10
CA LEU A 65 -22.35 49.32 -29.95
C LEU A 65 -23.44 48.24 -30.02
N ALA A 66 -23.98 47.96 -31.21
CA ALA A 66 -24.93 46.86 -31.40
C ALA A 66 -24.30 45.48 -31.12
N ALA A 67 -23.06 45.26 -31.61
CA ALA A 67 -22.33 44.02 -31.37
C ALA A 67 -22.00 43.81 -29.88
N VAL A 68 -21.58 44.87 -29.18
CA VAL A 68 -21.34 44.83 -27.73
C VAL A 68 -22.62 44.47 -26.97
N ARG A 69 -23.75 45.10 -27.29
CA ARG A 69 -25.04 44.78 -26.65
C ARG A 69 -25.42 43.32 -26.87
N ALA A 70 -25.24 42.80 -28.09
CA ALA A 70 -25.49 41.40 -28.40
C ALA A 70 -24.64 40.46 -27.53
N LEU A 71 -23.33 40.73 -27.36
CA LEU A 71 -22.47 39.93 -26.48
C LEU A 71 -22.90 39.99 -25.01
N LEU A 72 -23.23 41.19 -24.50
CA LEU A 72 -23.67 41.35 -23.11
C LEU A 72 -25.02 40.67 -22.83
N LEU A 73 -25.89 40.54 -23.84
CA LEU A 73 -27.15 39.80 -23.75
C LEU A 73 -27.02 38.31 -24.06
N ASN A 74 -25.79 37.81 -24.28
CA ASN A 74 -25.50 36.43 -24.71
C ASN A 74 -26.15 36.06 -26.06
N GLN A 75 -26.44 37.05 -26.90
CA GLN A 75 -27.01 36.93 -28.25
C GLN A 75 -25.94 37.10 -29.35
N GLY A 76 -24.66 37.03 -28.98
CA GLY A 76 -23.56 37.05 -29.94
C GLY A 76 -23.43 35.77 -30.75
N PRO A 77 -22.35 35.63 -31.54
CA PRO A 77 -22.05 34.39 -32.26
C PRO A 77 -22.06 33.16 -31.33
N PRO A 78 -22.36 31.95 -31.82
CA PRO A 78 -22.46 30.73 -31.00
C PRO A 78 -21.22 30.45 -30.14
N LYS A 79 -20.03 30.84 -30.60
CA LYS A 79 -18.76 30.69 -29.86
C LYS A 79 -18.63 31.64 -28.66
N THR A 80 -19.58 32.53 -28.43
CA THR A 80 -19.50 33.58 -27.40
C THR A 80 -20.66 33.57 -26.41
N SER A 81 -21.70 32.77 -26.64
CA SER A 81 -22.91 32.72 -25.80
C SER A 81 -22.64 32.22 -24.39
N ASP A 82 -21.69 31.30 -24.24
CA ASP A 82 -21.37 30.64 -22.97
C ASP A 82 -20.35 31.45 -22.13
N ILE A 83 -19.81 32.53 -22.70
CA ILE A 83 -18.81 33.37 -22.04
C ILE A 83 -19.52 34.51 -21.31
N PRO A 84 -19.28 34.71 -20.00
CA PRO A 84 -19.72 35.93 -19.32
C PRO A 84 -18.89 37.12 -19.82
N TRP A 85 -19.54 38.03 -20.55
CA TRP A 85 -18.96 39.28 -21.03
C TRP A 85 -19.19 40.43 -20.05
N VAL A 86 -18.17 41.23 -19.79
CA VAL A 86 -18.25 42.46 -19.01
C VAL A 86 -17.67 43.62 -19.80
N ALA A 87 -18.38 44.75 -19.83
CA ALA A 87 -17.95 45.97 -20.48
C ALA A 87 -17.26 46.91 -19.50
N VAL A 88 -16.09 47.43 -19.86
CA VAL A 88 -15.31 48.38 -19.06
C VAL A 88 -14.78 49.52 -19.92
N ILE A 89 -14.69 50.70 -19.32
CA ILE A 89 -13.96 51.83 -19.88
C ILE A 89 -12.54 51.74 -19.34
N GLY A 90 -11.56 51.66 -20.25
CA GLY A 90 -10.15 51.71 -19.85
C GLY A 90 -9.83 53.03 -19.14
N GLN A 91 -8.65 53.18 -18.54
CA GLN A 91 -8.20 54.49 -18.05
C GLN A 91 -7.95 55.44 -19.25
N SER A 92 -9.01 56.01 -19.83
CA SER A 92 -8.93 57.16 -20.74
C SER A 92 -9.53 58.42 -20.12
N VAL A 93 -9.89 58.39 -18.84
CA VAL A 93 -10.06 59.60 -18.04
C VAL A 93 -8.74 59.82 -17.29
N ALA A 94 -8.13 60.98 -17.54
CA ALA A 94 -6.86 61.41 -16.99
C ALA A 94 -6.78 61.24 -15.46
N ILE A 95 -6.17 60.14 -15.01
CA ILE A 95 -5.63 60.02 -13.64
C ILE A 95 -4.25 60.72 -13.56
N SER A 96 -3.74 61.26 -14.67
CA SER A 96 -2.48 62.02 -14.69
C SER A 96 -2.59 63.48 -14.25
N SER A 97 -3.78 64.03 -13.97
CA SER A 97 -3.91 65.44 -13.57
C SER A 97 -4.36 65.68 -12.13
N VAL A 98 -4.38 64.66 -11.26
CA VAL A 98 -4.68 64.85 -9.82
C VAL A 98 -3.67 64.08 -8.96
N THR A 99 -2.38 64.33 -9.17
CA THR A 99 -1.32 63.96 -8.23
C THR A 99 -0.73 65.21 -7.60
N SER A 100 -1.52 65.88 -6.76
CA SER A 100 -1.01 66.92 -5.87
C SER A 100 -1.89 67.06 -4.62
N SER A 101 -1.92 66.01 -3.78
CA SER A 101 -2.09 66.05 -2.31
C SER A 101 -2.55 64.68 -1.78
N GLY A 102 -1.68 64.04 -0.99
CA GLY A 102 -1.80 62.64 -0.57
C GLY A 102 -2.79 62.36 0.55
N ALA A 103 -4.05 62.78 0.45
CA ALA A 103 -5.06 62.48 1.50
C ALA A 103 -6.50 62.17 1.02
N ALA A 104 -6.75 61.94 -0.28
CA ALA A 104 -8.12 61.68 -0.80
C ALA A 104 -8.18 60.72 -2.00
N ALA A 105 -7.27 59.74 -2.09
CA ALA A 105 -7.20 58.83 -3.23
C ALA A 105 -8.44 57.90 -3.36
N ASP A 106 -8.98 57.39 -2.25
CA ASP A 106 -10.08 56.43 -2.25
C ASP A 106 -11.42 57.02 -2.69
N SER A 107 -11.70 58.29 -2.35
CA SER A 107 -12.92 58.98 -2.82
C SER A 107 -12.87 59.30 -4.31
N SER A 108 -11.67 59.56 -4.85
CA SER A 108 -11.46 59.85 -6.27
C SER A 108 -11.64 58.61 -7.16
N LEU A 109 -11.25 57.43 -6.67
CA LEU A 109 -11.34 56.17 -7.41
C LEU A 109 -12.79 55.66 -7.49
N GLU A 110 -13.50 55.69 -6.37
CA GLU A 110 -14.93 55.38 -6.29
C GLU A 110 -15.77 56.33 -7.15
N ALA A 111 -15.44 57.62 -7.15
CA ALA A 111 -16.07 58.60 -8.03
C ALA A 111 -15.81 58.28 -9.51
N ALA A 112 -14.58 57.89 -9.87
CA ALA A 112 -14.24 57.48 -11.23
C ALA A 112 -14.98 56.20 -11.66
N TRP A 113 -15.17 55.23 -10.77
CA TRP A 113 -15.94 54.02 -11.05
C TRP A 113 -17.43 54.30 -11.24
N ARG A 114 -18.01 55.21 -10.44
CA ARG A 114 -19.40 55.65 -10.63
C ARG A 114 -19.59 56.39 -11.96
N ALA A 115 -18.68 57.30 -12.29
CA ALA A 115 -18.70 58.02 -13.57
C ALA A 115 -18.53 57.07 -14.77
N GLU A 116 -17.69 56.04 -14.65
CA GLU A 116 -17.55 54.97 -15.64
C GLU A 116 -18.88 54.23 -15.86
N VAL A 117 -19.52 53.80 -14.77
CA VAL A 117 -20.79 53.07 -14.84
C VAL A 117 -21.90 53.94 -15.45
N GLU A 118 -21.98 55.23 -15.10
CA GLU A 118 -22.94 56.16 -15.69
C GLU A 118 -22.71 56.36 -17.20
N THR A 119 -21.45 56.47 -17.61
CA THR A 119 -21.08 56.58 -19.02
C THR A 119 -21.45 55.30 -19.79
N LEU A 120 -21.17 54.13 -19.23
CA LEU A 120 -21.55 52.84 -19.81
C LEU A 120 -23.07 52.69 -19.91
N LYS A 121 -23.82 53.12 -18.89
CA LYS A 121 -25.30 53.12 -18.91
C LYS A 121 -25.86 53.98 -20.04
N ARG A 122 -25.23 55.15 -20.31
CA ARG A 122 -25.61 56.04 -21.40
C ARG A 122 -25.34 55.40 -22.77
N LEU A 123 -24.14 54.84 -22.96
CA LEU A 123 -23.73 54.24 -24.24
C LEU A 123 -24.45 52.92 -24.53
N LEU A 124 -24.74 52.12 -23.51
CA LEU A 124 -25.32 50.78 -23.60
C LEU A 124 -26.72 50.75 -22.97
N SER A 125 -27.61 51.62 -23.46
CA SER A 125 -29.03 51.58 -23.05
C SER A 125 -29.62 50.18 -23.29
N GLY A 126 -30.24 49.61 -22.26
CA GLY A 126 -30.81 48.26 -22.28
C GLY A 126 -29.83 47.12 -21.96
N ALA A 127 -28.55 47.38 -21.73
CA ALA A 127 -27.61 46.36 -21.27
C ALA A 127 -27.81 46.03 -19.77
N PRO A 128 -27.56 44.77 -19.37
CA PRO A 128 -27.74 44.34 -17.99
C PRO A 128 -26.69 44.99 -17.07
N GLN A 129 -27.16 45.63 -16.00
CA GLN A 129 -26.33 46.47 -15.12
C GLN A 129 -25.26 45.68 -14.36
N ASN A 130 -25.50 44.38 -14.13
CA ASN A 130 -24.54 43.47 -13.49
C ASN A 130 -23.38 43.06 -14.41
N LYS A 131 -23.30 43.57 -15.65
CA LYS A 131 -22.19 43.33 -16.60
C LYS A 131 -21.47 44.62 -17.01
N LEU A 132 -21.73 45.73 -16.33
CA LEU A 132 -21.19 47.05 -16.67
C LEU A 132 -20.22 47.54 -15.58
N GLY A 133 -19.04 47.95 -16.01
CA GLY A 133 -18.04 48.60 -15.18
C GLY A 133 -17.15 47.62 -14.41
N ARG A 134 -16.19 48.19 -13.67
CA ARG A 134 -15.16 47.43 -12.96
C ARG A 134 -15.70 46.62 -11.79
N VAL A 135 -16.74 47.09 -11.11
CA VAL A 135 -17.37 46.35 -10.00
C VAL A 135 -17.96 45.04 -10.51
N ALA A 136 -18.70 45.09 -11.63
CA ALA A 136 -19.22 43.90 -12.30
C ALA A 136 -18.10 42.95 -12.78
N LEU A 137 -16.96 43.51 -13.23
CA LEU A 137 -15.79 42.72 -13.62
C LEU A 137 -15.21 41.96 -12.43
N VAL A 138 -15.02 42.65 -11.29
CA VAL A 138 -14.51 42.05 -10.06
C VAL A 138 -15.45 40.95 -9.58
N ASP A 139 -16.75 41.21 -9.54
CA ASP A 139 -17.76 40.22 -9.13
C ASP A 139 -17.76 38.99 -10.05
N THR A 140 -17.65 39.20 -11.37
CA THR A 140 -17.62 38.10 -12.36
C THR A 140 -16.36 37.26 -12.22
N ILE A 141 -15.19 37.90 -12.08
CA ILE A 141 -13.92 37.20 -11.88
C ILE A 141 -13.92 36.45 -10.54
N ALA A 142 -14.39 37.09 -9.47
CA ALA A 142 -14.48 36.47 -8.14
C ALA A 142 -15.43 35.26 -8.15
N GLY A 143 -16.57 35.38 -8.82
CA GLY A 143 -17.50 34.26 -9.02
C GLY A 143 -16.86 33.09 -9.77
N GLN A 144 -16.13 33.38 -10.84
CA GLN A 144 -15.41 32.35 -11.60
C GLN A 144 -14.32 31.67 -10.77
N ILE A 145 -13.50 32.45 -10.05
CA ILE A 145 -12.48 31.90 -9.13
C ILE A 145 -13.15 30.98 -8.10
N ARG A 146 -14.27 31.42 -7.48
CA ARG A 146 -14.99 30.63 -6.49
C ARG A 146 -15.52 29.31 -7.07
N ASN A 147 -16.12 29.33 -8.27
CA ASN A 147 -16.60 28.14 -8.96
C ASN A 147 -15.46 27.15 -9.24
N ARG A 148 -14.32 27.67 -9.76
CA ARG A 148 -13.14 26.83 -10.01
C ARG A 148 -12.54 26.26 -8.72
N MET A 149 -12.49 27.05 -7.65
CA MET A 149 -12.04 26.56 -6.34
C MET A 149 -12.94 25.46 -5.81
N SER A 150 -14.27 25.61 -5.90
CA SER A 150 -15.24 24.61 -5.45
C SER A 150 -15.06 23.25 -6.15
N LEU A 151 -14.74 23.26 -7.45
CA LEU A 151 -14.44 22.03 -8.21
C LEU A 151 -13.07 21.42 -7.88
N ARG A 152 -12.07 22.23 -7.52
CA ARG A 152 -10.68 21.79 -7.31
C ARG A 152 -10.39 21.31 -5.90
N VAL A 153 -10.92 21.98 -4.89
CA VAL A 153 -10.63 21.68 -3.48
C VAL A 153 -10.89 20.20 -3.14
N PRO A 154 -12.00 19.57 -3.56
CA PRO A 154 -12.22 18.14 -3.31
C PRO A 154 -11.18 17.22 -3.97
N LYS A 155 -10.74 17.54 -5.19
CA LYS A 155 -9.70 16.77 -5.91
C LYS A 155 -8.33 16.91 -5.25
N LEU A 156 -8.00 18.10 -4.76
CA LEU A 156 -6.76 18.33 -4.02
C LEU A 156 -6.77 17.59 -2.68
N LEU A 157 -7.90 17.63 -1.96
CA LEU A 157 -8.05 16.96 -0.68
C LEU A 157 -7.93 15.43 -0.82
N SER A 158 -8.62 14.83 -1.78
CA SER A 158 -8.48 13.39 -2.08
C SER A 158 -7.05 13.02 -2.52
N GLY A 159 -6.41 13.85 -3.35
CA GLY A 159 -5.01 13.64 -3.74
C GLY A 159 -4.04 13.70 -2.56
N LEU A 160 -4.24 14.65 -1.63
CA LEU A 160 -3.43 14.77 -0.42
C LEU A 160 -3.69 13.62 0.56
N GLN A 161 -4.94 13.19 0.72
CA GLN A 161 -5.27 12.02 1.53
C GLN A 161 -4.61 10.76 0.99
N GLY A 162 -4.65 10.53 -0.33
CA GLY A 162 -3.95 9.42 -0.96
C GLY A 162 -2.44 9.46 -0.73
N LYS A 163 -1.82 10.63 -0.91
CA LYS A 163 -0.39 10.82 -0.61
C LYS A 163 -0.07 10.61 0.87
N SER A 164 -0.92 11.08 1.78
CA SER A 164 -0.78 10.88 3.22
C SER A 164 -0.80 9.40 3.58
N GLN A 165 -1.71 8.62 2.99
CA GLN A 165 -1.78 7.18 3.20
C GLN A 165 -0.51 6.48 2.73
N ILE A 166 -0.01 6.82 1.54
CA ILE A 166 1.25 6.26 1.00
C ILE A 166 2.42 6.53 1.94
N VAL A 167 2.55 7.78 2.41
CA VAL A 167 3.62 8.16 3.36
C VAL A 167 3.47 7.42 4.69
N GLN A 168 2.24 7.22 5.16
CA GLN A 168 1.99 6.49 6.40
C GLN A 168 2.31 4.99 6.26
N ASP A 169 2.00 4.37 5.12
CA ASP A 169 2.36 2.99 4.81
C ASP A 169 3.88 2.81 4.70
N GLU A 170 4.60 3.79 4.14
CA GLU A 170 6.06 3.80 4.11
C GLU A 170 6.66 3.98 5.51
N LEU A 171 6.07 4.85 6.34
CA LEU A 171 6.51 5.05 7.72
C LEU A 171 6.37 3.77 8.55
N LEU A 172 5.29 3.01 8.37
CA LEU A 172 5.10 1.71 9.03
C LEU A 172 6.19 0.69 8.65
N LYS A 173 6.69 0.73 7.41
CA LYS A 173 7.79 -0.16 6.97
C LYS A 173 9.13 0.21 7.60
N LEU A 174 9.38 1.50 7.82
CA LEU A 174 10.57 1.98 8.51
C LEU A 174 10.47 1.72 10.02
N GLY A 175 9.26 1.84 10.56
CA GLY A 175 8.90 1.64 11.97
C GLY A 175 9.43 2.73 12.90
N ASP A 176 9.38 2.47 14.21
CA ASP A 176 9.61 3.50 15.22
C ASP A 176 11.05 4.04 15.27
N GLN A 177 11.17 5.29 15.75
CA GLN A 177 12.45 5.95 15.95
C GLN A 177 13.36 5.10 16.85
N ILE A 178 14.63 4.99 16.45
CA ILE A 178 15.65 4.32 17.25
C ILE A 178 15.83 5.12 18.54
N LEU A 179 15.32 4.59 19.65
CA LEU A 179 15.55 5.16 20.97
C LEU A 179 17.05 5.04 21.28
N GLU A 180 17.77 6.16 21.35
CA GLU A 180 19.21 6.20 21.67
C GLU A 180 19.53 5.78 23.12
N ASN A 181 18.50 5.54 23.94
CA ASN A 181 18.65 5.06 25.31
C ASN A 181 18.92 3.55 25.32
N THR A 182 19.92 3.12 26.11
CA THR A 182 20.31 1.71 26.28
C THR A 182 19.15 0.83 26.79
N GLU A 183 18.27 1.36 27.63
CA GLU A 183 17.04 0.68 28.06
C GLU A 183 16.02 0.49 26.94
N GLY A 184 15.86 1.51 26.07
CA GLY A 184 14.99 1.44 24.91
C GLY A 184 15.45 0.39 23.90
N THR A 185 16.76 0.28 23.68
CA THR A 185 17.35 -0.76 22.81
C THR A 185 17.10 -2.17 23.37
N LYS A 186 17.21 -2.37 24.68
CA LYS A 186 16.90 -3.67 25.31
C LYS A 186 15.42 -4.02 25.21
N ALA A 187 14.53 -3.05 25.46
CA ALA A 187 13.09 -3.24 25.33
C ALA A 187 12.71 -3.62 23.88
N LEU A 188 13.30 -2.94 22.89
CA LEU A 188 13.11 -3.24 21.48
C LEU A 188 13.60 -4.65 21.13
N ALA A 189 14.79 -5.04 21.59
CA ALA A 189 15.31 -6.39 21.35
C ALA A 189 14.38 -7.47 21.91
N LEU A 190 13.84 -7.27 23.12
CA LEU A 190 12.87 -8.19 23.73
C LEU A 190 11.55 -8.25 22.94
N GLN A 191 11.07 -7.11 22.46
CA GLN A 191 9.87 -7.07 21.62
C GLN A 191 10.07 -7.84 20.31
N LEU A 192 11.23 -7.66 19.64
CA LEU A 192 11.57 -8.39 18.42
C LEU A 192 11.70 -9.90 18.67
N CYS A 193 12.27 -10.31 19.81
CA CYS A 193 12.31 -11.71 20.22
C CYS A 193 10.92 -12.31 20.43
N ARG A 194 10.00 -11.57 21.07
CA ARG A 194 8.60 -12.01 21.24
C ARG A 194 7.87 -12.13 19.90
N GLU A 195 8.06 -11.17 19.01
CA GLU A 195 7.46 -11.23 17.67
C GLU A 195 7.99 -12.44 16.87
N PHE A 196 9.27 -12.75 17.00
CA PHE A 196 9.86 -13.98 16.45
C PHE A 196 9.27 -15.24 17.07
N GLU A 197 9.13 -15.28 18.40
CA GLU A 197 8.52 -16.40 19.13
C GLU A 197 7.08 -16.66 18.64
N ASP A 198 6.26 -15.60 18.55
CA ASP A 198 4.89 -15.70 18.05
C ASP A 198 4.85 -16.25 16.62
N LYS A 199 5.74 -15.79 15.73
CA LYS A 199 5.83 -16.30 14.35
C LYS A 199 6.30 -17.74 14.29
N PHE A 200 7.27 -18.11 15.12
CA PHE A 200 7.74 -19.49 15.23
C PHE A 200 6.61 -20.42 15.71
N LEU A 201 5.85 -20.01 16.72
CA LEU A 201 4.72 -20.76 17.25
C LEU A 201 3.60 -20.89 16.20
N GLN A 202 3.30 -19.83 15.46
CA GLN A 202 2.33 -19.85 14.35
C GLN A 202 2.72 -20.88 13.28
N HIS A 203 4.00 -20.94 12.89
CA HIS A 203 4.47 -21.92 11.91
C HIS A 203 4.39 -23.38 12.39
N ILE A 204 4.50 -23.62 13.71
CA ILE A 204 4.37 -24.96 14.29
C ILE A 204 2.90 -25.35 14.46
N THR A 205 2.06 -24.45 14.96
CA THR A 205 0.69 -24.76 15.42
C THR A 205 -0.38 -24.49 14.36
N GLY A 206 -0.17 -23.50 13.49
CA GLY A 206 -1.20 -23.00 12.57
C GLY A 206 -1.36 -23.82 11.29
N GLY A 207 -0.56 -24.86 11.06
CA GLY A 207 -0.55 -25.61 9.81
C GLY A 207 -0.02 -24.84 8.59
N GLU A 208 0.13 -23.51 8.68
CA GLU A 208 0.75 -22.65 7.69
C GLU A 208 2.29 -22.78 7.69
N GLY A 209 2.88 -22.89 6.50
CA GLY A 209 4.32 -23.04 6.32
C GLY A 209 4.82 -24.49 6.45
N ASN A 210 5.93 -24.70 7.16
CA ASN A 210 6.61 -25.99 7.22
C ASN A 210 6.14 -26.91 8.38
N GLY A 211 5.25 -26.45 9.26
CA GLY A 211 4.80 -27.22 10.45
C GLY A 211 4.20 -28.59 10.12
N TRP A 212 3.42 -28.69 9.04
CA TRP A 212 2.83 -29.95 8.60
C TRP A 212 3.88 -31.03 8.27
N LYS A 213 5.11 -30.65 7.91
CA LYS A 213 6.20 -31.61 7.64
C LYS A 213 6.64 -32.35 8.90
N VAL A 214 6.47 -31.75 10.08
CA VAL A 214 6.70 -32.43 11.37
C VAL A 214 5.68 -33.56 11.52
N VAL A 215 4.40 -33.30 11.27
CA VAL A 215 3.34 -34.31 11.30
C VAL A 215 3.60 -35.41 10.27
N ALA A 216 3.97 -35.04 9.04
CA ALA A 216 4.33 -36.00 7.98
C ALA A 216 5.51 -36.91 8.36
N SER A 217 6.47 -36.39 9.15
CA SER A 217 7.58 -37.19 9.67
C SER A 217 7.09 -38.30 10.61
N PHE A 218 6.15 -37.99 11.51
CA PHE A 218 5.61 -38.92 12.50
C PHE A 218 4.53 -39.86 11.96
N GLU A 219 3.64 -39.38 11.10
CA GLU A 219 2.50 -40.19 10.59
C GLU A 219 2.81 -40.90 9.27
N GLY A 220 3.77 -40.39 8.50
CA GLY A 220 4.16 -40.93 7.20
C GLY A 220 5.51 -41.65 7.26
N ASN A 221 6.58 -40.87 7.33
CA ASN A 221 7.93 -41.38 7.07
C ASN A 221 8.41 -42.36 8.13
N PHE A 222 8.18 -42.08 9.41
CA PHE A 222 8.60 -42.98 10.49
C PHE A 222 7.88 -44.35 10.46
N PRO A 223 6.54 -44.43 10.38
CA PRO A 223 5.84 -45.71 10.23
C PRO A 223 6.26 -46.48 8.98
N ASN A 224 6.51 -45.79 7.86
CA ASN A 224 6.99 -46.43 6.63
C ASN A 224 8.38 -47.05 6.81
N ARG A 225 9.32 -46.36 7.48
CA ARG A 225 10.63 -46.93 7.82
C ARG A 225 10.51 -48.12 8.77
N MET A 226 9.59 -48.07 9.73
CA MET A 226 9.32 -49.19 10.64
C MET A 226 8.80 -50.42 9.89
N LYS A 227 7.94 -50.25 8.89
CA LYS A 227 7.43 -51.35 8.03
C LYS A 227 8.50 -51.95 7.10
N GLN A 228 9.52 -51.17 6.75
CA GLN A 228 10.62 -51.61 5.88
C GLN A 228 11.73 -52.38 6.63
N LEU A 229 11.61 -52.56 7.95
CA LEU A 229 12.53 -53.40 8.70
C LEU A 229 12.51 -54.84 8.15
N PRO A 230 13.67 -55.51 8.02
CA PRO A 230 13.78 -56.83 7.41
C PRO A 230 13.29 -57.95 8.35
N LEU A 231 12.04 -57.86 8.80
CA LEU A 231 11.43 -58.80 9.74
C LEU A 231 11.32 -60.20 9.15
N ASP A 232 10.99 -60.33 7.86
CA ASP A 232 10.87 -61.64 7.19
C ASP A 232 12.18 -62.42 7.21
N ARG A 233 13.31 -61.72 6.98
CA ARG A 233 14.64 -62.33 7.06
C ARG A 233 15.03 -62.67 8.49
N HIS A 234 14.61 -61.85 9.45
CA HIS A 234 14.88 -62.08 10.87
C HIS A 234 14.12 -63.29 11.41
N PHE A 235 12.86 -63.45 11.01
CA PHE A 235 12.00 -64.57 11.40
C PHE A 235 12.09 -65.79 10.46
N ASP A 236 13.07 -65.84 9.55
CA ASP A 236 13.34 -67.04 8.75
C ASP A 236 13.63 -68.25 9.66
N MET A 237 13.08 -69.41 9.31
CA MET A 237 13.14 -70.63 10.12
C MET A 237 14.58 -71.03 10.46
N LYS A 238 15.51 -70.80 9.54
CA LYS A 238 16.96 -71.06 9.77
C LYS A 238 17.53 -70.12 10.83
N ASN A 239 17.15 -68.85 10.81
CA ASN A 239 17.62 -67.86 11.77
C ASN A 239 16.98 -68.08 13.15
N VAL A 240 15.67 -68.33 13.20
CA VAL A 240 14.94 -68.64 14.43
C VAL A 240 15.55 -69.86 15.12
N LYS A 241 15.76 -70.96 14.37
CA LYS A 241 16.39 -72.17 14.92
C LYS A 241 17.78 -71.88 15.48
N ARG A 242 18.58 -71.08 14.78
CA ARG A 242 19.92 -70.68 15.24
C ARG A 242 19.85 -69.91 16.55
N VAL A 243 19.07 -68.83 16.60
CA VAL A 243 18.96 -67.95 17.78
C VAL A 243 18.39 -68.68 18.98
N VAL A 244 17.41 -69.57 18.78
CA VAL A 244 16.83 -70.39 19.85
C VAL A 244 17.86 -71.39 20.39
N LEU A 245 18.57 -72.11 19.52
CA LEU A 245 19.62 -73.06 19.95
C LEU A 245 20.78 -72.34 20.66
N GLU A 246 21.15 -71.14 20.21
CA GLU A 246 22.17 -70.32 20.86
C GLU A 246 21.74 -69.84 22.25
N ALA A 247 20.47 -69.48 22.44
CA ALA A 247 19.96 -68.93 23.68
C ALA A 247 19.56 -70.00 24.72
N ASP A 248 18.97 -71.11 24.28
CA ASP A 248 18.41 -72.16 25.13
C ASP A 248 19.22 -73.46 25.12
N GLY A 249 20.25 -73.58 24.27
CA GLY A 249 21.16 -74.75 24.21
C GLY A 249 20.66 -75.91 23.33
N TYR A 250 21.33 -77.07 23.42
CA TYR A 250 21.03 -78.25 22.58
C TYR A 250 20.01 -79.23 23.19
N GLN A 251 19.44 -78.91 24.36
CA GLN A 251 18.63 -79.86 25.13
C GLN A 251 17.20 -79.98 24.54
N PRO A 252 16.62 -81.18 24.41
CA PRO A 252 15.26 -81.35 23.90
C PRO A 252 14.25 -80.65 24.80
N TYR A 253 13.41 -79.79 24.21
CA TYR A 253 12.42 -79.02 24.95
C TYR A 253 11.09 -79.77 25.08
N LEU A 254 10.59 -79.92 26.31
CA LEU A 254 9.22 -80.37 26.60
C LEU A 254 8.23 -79.18 26.67
N ILE A 255 8.74 -77.94 26.74
CA ILE A 255 8.00 -76.68 26.90
C ILE A 255 8.60 -75.61 25.96
N SER A 256 7.84 -74.56 25.61
CA SER A 256 8.29 -73.47 24.72
C SER A 256 9.63 -72.82 25.15
N PRO A 257 10.57 -72.57 24.21
CA PRO A 257 11.89 -71.99 24.49
C PRO A 257 11.80 -70.47 24.79
N GLU A 258 11.66 -70.13 26.07
CA GLU A 258 11.38 -68.76 26.51
C GLU A 258 12.57 -67.80 26.27
N LYS A 259 13.82 -68.24 26.47
CA LYS A 259 14.99 -67.34 26.32
C LYS A 259 15.24 -67.02 24.85
N GLY A 260 15.07 -67.99 23.96
CA GLY A 260 15.16 -67.82 22.50
C GLY A 260 14.10 -66.85 21.98
N LEU A 261 12.85 -67.00 22.41
CA LEU A 261 11.77 -66.06 22.07
C LEU A 261 12.08 -64.64 22.57
N ARG A 262 12.52 -64.49 23.82
CA ARG A 262 12.93 -63.19 24.37
C ARG A 262 14.12 -62.60 23.59
N SER A 263 15.08 -63.43 23.17
CA SER A 263 16.23 -63.00 22.36
C SER A 263 15.83 -62.49 20.98
N LEU A 264 14.92 -63.20 20.30
CA LEU A 264 14.35 -62.78 19.01
C LEU A 264 13.65 -61.42 19.12
N ILE A 265 12.78 -61.25 20.11
CA ILE A 265 12.05 -59.99 20.32
C ILE A 265 13.03 -58.84 20.63
N LYS A 266 14.02 -59.07 21.50
CA LYS A 266 15.06 -58.08 21.82
C LYS A 266 15.87 -57.64 20.60
N SER A 267 16.13 -58.57 19.68
CA SER A 267 16.85 -58.28 18.43
C SER A 267 16.00 -57.47 17.45
N VAL A 268 14.69 -57.75 17.35
CA VAL A 268 13.77 -56.94 16.54
C VAL A 268 13.64 -55.52 17.07
N LEU A 269 13.42 -55.37 18.37
CA LEU A 269 13.29 -54.06 18.99
C LEU A 269 14.59 -53.24 18.87
N GLU A 270 15.77 -53.86 18.86
CA GLU A 270 17.04 -53.15 18.61
C GLU A 270 17.06 -52.50 17.22
N MET A 271 16.49 -53.16 16.20
CA MET A 271 16.40 -52.63 14.84
C MET A 271 15.53 -51.36 14.75
N ALA A 272 14.65 -51.11 15.73
CA ALA A 272 13.81 -49.90 15.78
C ALA A 272 14.59 -48.64 16.21
N LYS A 273 15.79 -48.77 16.79
CA LYS A 273 16.59 -47.61 17.23
C LYS A 273 16.97 -46.70 16.06
N GLU A 274 17.39 -47.28 14.95
CA GLU A 274 17.89 -46.52 13.81
C GLU A 274 16.78 -45.72 13.10
N PRO A 275 15.62 -46.31 12.73
CA PRO A 275 14.46 -45.54 12.25
C PRO A 275 14.07 -44.41 13.18
N SER A 276 14.13 -44.63 14.50
CA SER A 276 13.73 -43.63 15.48
C SER A 276 14.74 -42.47 15.58
N ARG A 277 16.05 -42.75 15.49
CA ARG A 277 17.09 -41.70 15.39
C ARG A 277 16.94 -40.87 14.12
N LEU A 278 16.65 -41.51 13.00
CA LEU A 278 16.43 -40.83 11.72
C LEU A 278 15.18 -39.95 11.75
N CYS A 279 14.12 -40.35 12.44
CA CYS A 279 12.95 -39.51 12.67
C CYS A 279 13.32 -38.22 13.43
N VAL A 280 14.18 -38.31 14.46
CA VAL A 280 14.68 -37.13 15.18
C VAL A 280 15.51 -36.23 14.27
N ASP A 281 16.36 -36.78 13.41
CA ASP A 281 17.14 -36.00 12.42
C ASP A 281 16.23 -35.26 11.44
N GLU A 282 15.16 -35.90 10.98
CA GLU A 282 14.21 -35.34 10.03
C GLU A 282 13.42 -34.19 10.65
N VAL A 283 12.86 -34.39 11.85
CA VAL A 283 12.15 -33.35 12.60
C VAL A 283 13.06 -32.17 12.90
N HIS A 284 14.30 -32.42 13.32
CA HIS A 284 15.29 -31.37 13.55
C HIS A 284 15.49 -30.49 12.30
N ARG A 285 15.66 -31.11 11.12
CA ARG A 285 15.83 -30.36 9.86
C ARG A 285 14.63 -29.46 9.58
N VAL A 286 13.41 -29.95 9.78
CA VAL A 286 12.19 -29.17 9.61
C VAL A 286 12.13 -28.01 10.60
N LEU A 287 12.52 -28.21 11.86
CA LEU A 287 12.53 -27.15 12.87
C LEU A 287 13.53 -26.04 12.53
N VAL A 288 14.71 -26.38 12.00
CA VAL A 288 15.70 -25.39 11.53
C VAL A 288 15.14 -24.59 10.35
N ASP A 289 14.47 -25.25 9.40
CA ASP A 289 13.78 -24.57 8.29
C ASP A 289 12.69 -23.61 8.81
N ILE A 290 11.96 -23.98 9.87
CA ILE A 290 10.95 -23.14 10.51
C ILE A 290 11.59 -21.93 11.21
N VAL A 291 12.74 -22.08 11.89
CA VAL A 291 13.48 -20.95 12.47
C VAL A 291 13.82 -19.91 11.41
N SER A 292 14.35 -20.36 10.26
CA SER A 292 14.68 -19.46 9.15
C SER A 292 13.44 -18.79 8.57
N ALA A 293 12.36 -19.55 8.36
CA ALA A 293 11.09 -19.03 7.85
C ALA A 293 10.48 -17.99 8.81
N ALA A 294 10.44 -18.27 10.11
CA ALA A 294 9.93 -17.36 11.13
C ALA A 294 10.74 -16.05 11.16
N ALA A 295 12.07 -16.13 11.16
CA ALA A 295 12.93 -14.95 11.13
C ALA A 295 12.79 -14.11 9.85
N ASN A 296 12.39 -14.72 8.73
CA ASN A 296 12.06 -14.03 7.48
C ASN A 296 10.65 -13.41 7.51
N ALA A 297 9.71 -14.07 8.18
CA ALA A 297 8.33 -13.61 8.31
C ALA A 297 8.16 -12.50 9.36
N THR A 298 9.10 -12.33 10.28
CA THR A 298 9.11 -11.24 11.28
C THR A 298 9.62 -9.92 10.66
N PRO A 299 8.74 -8.94 10.36
CA PRO A 299 9.15 -7.68 9.73
C PRO A 299 10.11 -6.87 10.60
N GLY A 300 9.93 -6.94 11.93
CA GLY A 300 10.81 -6.29 12.90
C GLY A 300 12.27 -6.72 12.77
N LEU A 301 12.54 -8.01 12.60
CA LEU A 301 13.90 -8.56 12.43
C LEU A 301 14.53 -8.17 11.09
N GLY A 302 13.72 -7.97 10.05
CA GLY A 302 14.19 -7.51 8.73
C GLY A 302 14.92 -6.16 8.77
N ARG A 303 14.56 -5.30 9.73
CA ARG A 303 15.19 -3.98 9.94
C ARG A 303 16.59 -4.08 10.57
N TYR A 304 16.90 -5.18 11.24
CA TYR A 304 18.18 -5.37 11.94
C TYR A 304 18.89 -6.67 11.50
N PRO A 305 19.50 -6.70 10.29
CA PRO A 305 20.13 -7.91 9.75
C PRO A 305 21.22 -8.56 10.62
N PRO A 306 22.06 -7.83 11.38
CA PRO A 306 23.00 -8.44 12.31
C PRO A 306 22.28 -9.16 13.46
N PHE A 307 21.30 -8.49 14.09
CA PHE A 307 20.51 -9.06 15.19
C PHE A 307 19.72 -10.30 14.74
N LYS A 308 19.12 -10.25 13.54
CA LYS A 308 18.45 -11.40 12.93
C LYS A 308 19.38 -12.62 12.79
N ARG A 309 20.62 -12.40 12.35
CA ARG A 309 21.61 -13.50 12.21
C ARG A 309 21.91 -14.14 13.56
N GLU A 310 22.15 -13.33 14.59
CA GLU A 310 22.38 -13.80 15.97
C GLU A 310 21.19 -14.60 16.51
N VAL A 311 19.95 -14.11 16.33
CA VAL A 311 18.74 -14.82 16.77
C VAL A 311 18.62 -16.19 16.08
N VAL A 312 18.84 -16.26 14.77
CA VAL A 312 18.79 -17.51 14.00
C VAL A 312 19.89 -18.47 14.44
N GLU A 313 21.10 -17.97 14.69
CA GLU A 313 22.23 -18.78 15.15
C GLU A 313 21.97 -19.38 16.54
N ILE A 314 21.52 -18.57 17.50
CA ILE A 314 21.17 -19.02 18.84
C ILE A 314 20.05 -20.06 18.81
N ALA A 315 18.99 -19.81 18.03
CA ALA A 315 17.88 -20.75 17.90
C ALA A 315 18.32 -22.08 17.24
N SER A 316 19.15 -22.03 16.21
CA SER A 316 19.68 -23.22 15.54
C SER A 316 20.59 -24.03 16.48
N ALA A 317 21.48 -23.36 17.22
CA ALA A 317 22.34 -24.01 18.21
C ALA A 317 21.55 -24.66 19.35
N ALA A 318 20.43 -24.06 19.76
CA ALA A 318 19.51 -24.67 20.73
C ALA A 318 18.87 -25.96 20.18
N LEU A 319 18.41 -25.94 18.92
CA LEU A 319 17.84 -27.12 18.26
C LEU A 319 18.86 -28.27 18.12
N ASP A 320 20.13 -27.97 17.83
CA ASP A 320 21.20 -28.99 17.77
C ASP A 320 21.43 -29.69 19.12
N ARG A 321 21.34 -28.93 20.22
CA ARG A 321 21.40 -29.49 21.59
C ARG A 321 20.19 -30.39 21.86
N PHE A 322 18.98 -29.91 21.57
CA PHE A 322 17.76 -30.68 21.79
C PHE A 322 17.70 -31.94 20.93
N LYS A 323 18.21 -31.90 19.70
CA LYS A 323 18.37 -33.08 18.85
C LYS A 323 19.24 -34.14 19.51
N SER A 324 20.38 -33.74 20.08
CA SER A 324 21.30 -34.66 20.75
C SER A 324 20.66 -35.33 21.96
N ASP A 325 19.89 -34.59 22.74
CA ASP A 325 19.18 -35.14 23.91
C ASP A 325 17.98 -36.00 23.51
N ALA A 326 17.23 -35.60 22.48
CA ALA A 326 16.14 -36.40 21.92
C ALA A 326 16.63 -37.74 21.38
N LYS A 327 17.80 -37.79 20.71
CA LYS A 327 18.41 -39.05 20.26
C LYS A 327 18.73 -39.99 21.42
N LYS A 328 19.26 -39.47 22.54
CA LYS A 328 19.51 -40.28 23.74
C LYS A 328 18.21 -40.81 24.33
N MET A 329 17.19 -39.95 24.45
CA MET A 329 15.88 -40.31 24.98
C MET A 329 15.22 -41.41 24.16
N VAL A 330 15.20 -41.28 22.83
CA VAL A 330 14.60 -42.26 21.93
C VAL A 330 15.29 -43.62 22.03
N VAL A 331 16.62 -43.64 22.12
CA VAL A 331 17.37 -44.89 22.34
C VAL A 331 17.01 -45.52 23.68
N ALA A 332 16.93 -44.71 24.75
CA ALA A 332 16.54 -45.18 26.07
C ALA A 332 15.12 -45.75 26.10
N LEU A 333 14.16 -45.13 25.39
CA LEU A 333 12.80 -45.66 25.26
C LEU A 333 12.78 -47.03 24.59
N VAL A 334 13.55 -47.21 23.50
CA VAL A 334 13.66 -48.53 22.86
C VAL A 334 14.34 -49.55 23.78
N ASP A 335 15.37 -49.14 24.52
CA ASP A 335 16.04 -50.03 25.48
C ASP A 335 15.11 -50.43 26.65
N MET A 336 14.23 -49.55 27.11
CA MET A 336 13.22 -49.89 28.13
C MET A 336 12.27 -50.99 27.62
N GLU A 337 11.74 -50.84 26.41
CA GLU A 337 10.86 -51.85 25.79
C GLU A 337 11.58 -53.20 25.56
N ARG A 338 12.89 -53.17 25.35
CA ARG A 338 13.72 -54.39 25.21
C ARG A 338 13.92 -55.16 26.50
N VAL A 339 13.92 -54.48 27.65
CA VAL A 339 14.25 -55.12 28.94
C VAL A 339 13.17 -56.10 29.37
N PHE A 340 11.89 -55.74 29.19
CA PHE A 340 10.78 -56.53 29.69
C PHE A 340 9.57 -56.49 28.75
N VAL A 341 9.14 -57.67 28.29
CA VAL A 341 7.88 -57.85 27.57
C VAL A 341 6.87 -58.49 28.52
N PRO A 342 5.79 -57.80 28.90
CA PRO A 342 4.81 -58.35 29.84
C PRO A 342 4.16 -59.63 29.30
N PRO A 343 4.01 -60.69 30.12
CA PRO A 343 3.29 -61.91 29.73
C PRO A 343 1.86 -61.64 29.24
N GLN A 344 1.20 -60.60 29.80
CA GLN A 344 -0.12 -60.15 29.37
C GLN A 344 -0.17 -59.73 27.89
N HIS A 345 0.94 -59.26 27.34
CA HIS A 345 1.03 -58.88 25.92
C HIS A 345 0.78 -60.10 25.02
N PHE A 346 1.38 -61.26 25.35
CA PHE A 346 1.19 -62.50 24.61
C PHE A 346 -0.24 -63.05 24.76
N ILE A 347 -0.86 -62.92 25.93
CA ILE A 347 -2.24 -63.35 26.16
C ILE A 347 -3.22 -62.55 25.28
N ARG A 348 -3.01 -61.23 25.18
CA ARG A 348 -3.86 -60.35 24.36
C ARG A 348 -3.69 -60.58 22.86
N LEU A 349 -2.52 -61.03 22.41
CA LEU A 349 -2.25 -61.36 21.01
C LEU A 349 -3.04 -62.58 20.52
N VAL A 350 -3.35 -63.54 21.40
CA VAL A 350 -4.13 -64.75 21.06
C VAL A 350 -5.64 -64.49 21.08
N GLN A 351 -6.08 -63.40 21.72
CA GLN A 351 -7.48 -62.99 21.82
C GLN A 351 -7.93 -62.02 20.71
N ARG A 352 -7.00 -61.56 19.88
CA ARG A 352 -7.26 -60.82 18.63
C ARG A 352 -7.05 -61.76 17.45
#